data_AF-A0A2P1H0V3-F1
#
_entry.id   AF-A0A2P1H0V3-F1
#
_cell.length_a   1.000
_cell.length_b   1.000
_cell.length_c   1.000
_cell.angle_alpha   90.00
_cell.angle_beta   90.00
_cell.angle_gamma   90.00
#
_symmetry.space_group_name_H-M   'P 1'
#
loop_
_entity.id
_entity.type
_entity.pdbx_description
1 polymer ?
#
loop_
_entity_poly.entity_id
_entity_poly.type
_entity_poly.pdbx_seq_one_letter_code
_entity_poly.pdbx_strand_id
1 'polypeptide(L)'
;KYRKEQRDKIRLIRQARDHGNFYVEGEPKLAFVVRIRGINQIHPRVRKVLQLFRLRQINNGVFIKLNKATLQMLKIAEPYVAWGY
;
A
#
# COMPACT_ATOMS: atom_id res chain seq x y z
N LYS A 1 7.49 -6.00 -21.57
CA LYS A 1 6.27 -6.25 -20.77
C LYS A 1 5.76 -4.95 -20.11
N TYR A 2 6.47 -4.38 -19.13
CA TYR A 2 6.05 -3.14 -18.44
C TYR A 2 5.75 -1.93 -19.35
N ARG A 3 6.61 -1.63 -20.33
CA ARG A 3 6.38 -0.51 -21.28
C ARG A 3 5.11 -0.69 -22.13
N LYS A 4 4.73 -1.93 -22.46
CA LYS A 4 3.52 -2.23 -23.24
C LYS A 4 2.28 -1.98 -22.39
N GLU A 5 2.27 -2.48 -21.16
CA GLU A 5 1.18 -2.26 -20.20
C GLU A 5 0.95 -0.76 -19.92
N GLN A 6 2.02 0.02 -19.78
CA GLN A 6 1.92 1.48 -19.60
C GLN A 6 1.29 2.18 -20.82
N ARG A 7 1.70 1.79 -22.04
CA ARG A 7 1.10 2.32 -23.28
C ARG A 7 -0.36 1.90 -23.43
N ASP A 8 -0.70 0.67 -23.07
CA ASP A 8 -2.06 0.16 -23.12
C ASP A 8 -2.98 0.92 -22.16
N LYS A 9 -2.53 1.26 -20.93
CA LYS A 9 -3.27 2.13 -20.01
C LYS A 9 -3.60 3.50 -20.63
N ILE A 10 -2.58 4.16 -21.21
CA ILE A 10 -2.76 5.47 -21.86
C ILE A 10 -3.76 5.37 -23.03
N ARG A 11 -3.68 4.30 -23.82
CA ARG A 11 -4.61 4.04 -24.93
C ARG A 11 -6.05 3.90 -24.43
N LEU A 12 -6.27 3.13 -23.36
CA LEU A 12 -7.60 2.93 -22.77
C LEU A 12 -8.18 4.22 -22.20
N ILE A 13 -7.36 5.05 -21.54
CA ILE A 13 -7.76 6.37 -21.05
C ILE A 13 -8.22 7.27 -22.20
N ARG A 14 -7.47 7.30 -23.31
CA ARG A 14 -7.83 8.09 -24.49
C ARG A 14 -9.12 7.60 -25.15
N GLN A 15 -9.27 6.29 -25.34
CA GLN A 15 -10.49 5.70 -25.89
C GLN A 15 -11.72 5.98 -25.03
N ALA A 16 -11.59 5.87 -23.71
CA ALA A 16 -12.66 6.21 -22.78
C ALA A 16 -13.06 7.68 -22.93
N ARG A 17 -12.08 8.60 -22.96
CA ARG A 17 -12.32 10.03 -23.16
C ARG A 17 -12.99 10.35 -24.49
N ASP A 18 -12.55 9.72 -25.58
CA ASP A 18 -13.12 9.93 -26.93
C ASP A 18 -14.58 9.44 -27.01
N HIS A 19 -14.94 8.41 -26.24
CA HIS A 19 -16.30 7.85 -26.22
C HIS A 19 -17.17 8.43 -25.09
N GLY A 20 -16.69 9.43 -24.35
CA GLY A 20 -17.40 10.02 -23.21
C GLY A 20 -17.54 9.09 -21.99
N ASN A 21 -16.77 8.00 -21.95
CA ASN A 21 -16.74 7.01 -20.86
C ASN A 21 -15.59 7.28 -19.89
N PHE A 22 -15.58 6.60 -18.74
CA PHE A 22 -14.52 6.68 -17.73
C PHE A 22 -13.68 5.41 -17.69
N TYR A 23 -12.36 5.58 -17.59
CA TYR A 23 -11.43 4.48 -17.33
C TYR A 23 -11.13 4.40 -15.83
N VAL A 24 -11.45 3.27 -15.21
CA VAL A 24 -11.13 2.98 -13.80
C VAL A 24 -9.84 2.18 -13.74
N GLU A 25 -8.83 2.72 -13.05
CA GLU A 25 -7.57 2.01 -12.87
C GLU A 25 -7.75 0.81 -11.93
N GLY A 26 -6.98 -0.25 -12.18
CA GLY A 26 -7.00 -1.43 -11.31
C GLY A 26 -6.42 -1.12 -9.94
N GLU A 27 -7.02 -1.70 -8.89
CA GLU A 27 -6.55 -1.53 -7.51
C GLU A 27 -5.09 -1.98 -7.33
N PRO A 28 -4.29 -1.25 -6.53
CA PRO A 28 -2.91 -1.61 -6.24
C PRO A 28 -2.85 -2.91 -5.46
N LYS A 29 -1.93 -3.81 -5.85
CA LYS A 29 -1.78 -5.13 -5.24
C LYS A 29 -0.73 -5.20 -4.14
N LEU A 30 0.15 -4.20 -4.07
CA LEU A 30 1.31 -4.16 -3.19
C LEU A 30 1.41 -2.77 -2.59
N ALA A 31 1.76 -2.68 -1.31
CA ALA A 31 2.15 -1.45 -0.66
C ALA A 31 3.56 -1.58 -0.08
N PHE A 32 4.32 -0.50 -0.09
CA PHE A 32 5.53 -0.37 0.68
C PHE A 32 5.20 0.30 2.02
N VAL A 33 5.59 -0.34 3.12
CA VAL A 33 5.27 0.10 4.48
C VAL A 33 6.56 0.34 5.24
N VAL A 34 6.73 1.53 5.80
CA VAL A 34 7.90 1.96 6.57
C VAL A 34 7.49 2.31 7.99
N ARG A 35 8.26 1.84 8.97
CA ARG A 35 8.04 2.22 10.37
C ARG A 35 8.65 3.58 10.68
N ILE A 36 7.83 4.52 11.13
CA ILE A 36 8.25 5.90 11.43
C ILE A 36 8.43 6.18 12.93
N ARG A 37 7.90 5.34 13.82
CA ARG A 37 7.98 5.53 15.28
C ARG A 37 8.83 4.45 15.96
N GLY A 38 9.53 4.82 17.04
CA GLY A 38 10.36 3.93 17.87
C GLY A 38 9.54 2.89 18.68
N ILE A 39 10.13 2.24 19.69
CA ILE A 39 9.48 1.11 20.42
C ILE A 39 8.71 1.57 21.68
N ASN A 40 9.00 2.77 22.17
CA ASN A 40 8.46 3.27 23.44
C ASN A 40 6.97 3.62 23.34
N GLN A 41 6.23 3.34 24.42
CA GLN A 41 4.81 3.70 24.58
C GLN A 41 3.86 3.16 23.48
N ILE A 42 4.17 2.01 22.88
CA ILE A 42 3.28 1.35 21.91
C ILE A 42 2.34 0.37 22.62
N HIS A 43 1.02 0.56 22.41
CA HIS A 43 -0.02 -0.36 22.85
C HIS A 43 0.23 -1.80 22.34
N PRO A 44 0.04 -2.85 23.16
CA PRO A 44 0.38 -4.23 22.79
C PRO A 44 -0.22 -4.71 21.45
N ARG A 45 -1.46 -4.29 21.14
CA ARG A 45 -2.14 -4.63 19.88
C ARG A 45 -1.36 -4.12 18.65
N VAL A 46 -0.91 -2.88 18.68
CA VAL A 46 -0.15 -2.27 17.57
C VAL A 46 1.24 -2.88 17.47
N ARG A 47 1.88 -3.13 18.63
CA ARG A 47 3.19 -3.80 18.68
C ARG A 47 3.13 -5.17 18.00
N LYS A 48 2.07 -5.93 18.20
CA LYS A 48 1.90 -7.24 17.55
C LYS A 48 1.72 -7.11 16.03
N VAL A 49 0.96 -6.13 15.55
CA VAL A 49 0.82 -5.84 14.12
C VAL A 49 2.18 -5.53 13.47
N LEU A 50 2.97 -4.63 14.08
CA LEU A 50 4.31 -4.30 13.59
C LEU A 50 5.23 -5.52 13.54
N GLN A 51 5.15 -6.41 14.54
CA GLN A 51 5.91 -7.67 14.56
C GLN A 51 5.49 -8.61 13.42
N LEU A 52 4.18 -8.75 13.16
CA LEU A 52 3.66 -9.58 12.06
C LEU A 52 4.14 -9.06 10.68
N PHE A 53 4.22 -7.74 10.52
CA PHE A 53 4.79 -7.10 9.33
C PHE A 53 6.32 -7.10 9.30
N ARG A 54 6.99 -7.66 10.31
CA ARG A 54 8.46 -7.70 10.47
C ARG A 54 9.11 -6.30 10.58
N LEU A 55 8.35 -5.29 10.97
CA LEU A 55 8.79 -3.91 11.20
C LEU A 55 9.36 -3.72 12.61
N ARG A 56 10.50 -4.35 12.90
CA ARG A 56 11.11 -4.38 14.25
C ARG A 56 11.85 -3.10 14.63
N GLN A 57 12.55 -2.47 13.69
CA GLN A 57 13.32 -1.26 13.90
C GLN A 57 12.66 -0.07 13.19
N ILE A 58 12.98 1.15 13.64
CA ILE A 58 12.60 2.38 12.93
C ILE A 58 13.26 2.41 11.55
N ASN A 59 12.61 3.02 10.57
CA ASN A 59 13.04 3.10 9.16
C ASN A 59 13.13 1.76 8.42
N ASN A 60 12.77 0.63 9.04
CA ASN A 60 12.59 -0.61 8.30
C ASN A 60 11.40 -0.49 7.36
N GLY A 61 11.58 -0.97 6.13
CA GLY A 61 10.57 -1.02 5.08
C GLY A 61 10.28 -2.45 4.63
N VAL A 62 9.01 -2.79 4.42
CA VAL A 62 8.58 -4.10 3.91
C VAL A 62 7.49 -3.93 2.86
N PHE A 63 7.59 -4.69 1.77
CA PHE A 63 6.51 -4.81 0.79
C PHE A 63 5.44 -5.78 1.29
N ILE A 64 4.19 -5.32 1.34
CA ILE A 64 3.04 -6.08 1.80
C ILE A 64 2.02 -6.18 0.67
N LYS A 65 1.53 -7.39 0.40
CA LYS A 65 0.41 -7.59 -0.53
C LYS A 65 -0.86 -6.99 0.08
N LEU A 66 -1.54 -6.11 -0.66
CA LEU A 66 -2.78 -5.51 -0.22
C LEU A 66 -3.95 -6.49 -0.36
N ASN A 67 -4.62 -6.74 0.76
CA ASN A 67 -5.90 -7.43 0.85
C ASN A 67 -6.75 -6.78 1.96
N LYS A 68 -8.01 -7.21 2.12
CA LYS A 68 -8.92 -6.63 3.13
C LYS A 68 -8.37 -6.74 4.55
N ALA A 69 -7.70 -7.84 4.90
CA ALA A 69 -7.15 -8.08 6.23
C ALA A 69 -5.91 -7.21 6.52
N THR A 70 -4.97 -7.13 5.57
CA THR A 70 -3.76 -6.31 5.70
C THR A 70 -4.10 -4.82 5.74
N LEU A 71 -5.12 -4.37 4.99
CA LEU A 71 -5.63 -3.00 5.09
C LEU A 71 -6.17 -2.71 6.50
N GLN A 72 -6.94 -3.61 7.09
CA GLN A 72 -7.44 -3.41 8.46
C GLN A 72 -6.31 -3.42 9.50
N MET A 73 -5.28 -4.25 9.30
CA MET A 73 -4.09 -4.24 10.15
C MET A 73 -3.28 -2.94 9.98
N LEU A 74 -3.15 -2.43 8.76
CA LEU A 74 -2.49 -1.14 8.49
C LEU A 74 -3.22 0.01 9.15
N LYS A 75 -4.57 0.03 9.13
CA LYS A 75 -5.38 1.01 9.87
C LYS A 75 -5.10 0.99 11.38
N ILE A 76 -4.91 -0.19 11.98
CA ILE A 76 -4.56 -0.31 13.40
C ILE A 76 -3.17 0.28 13.69
N ALA A 77 -2.23 0.16 12.75
CA ALA A 77 -0.85 0.61 12.91
C ALA A 77 -0.57 2.00 12.33
N GLU A 78 -1.57 2.67 11.74
CA GLU A 78 -1.45 3.90 10.96
C GLU A 78 -0.63 5.02 11.63
N PRO A 79 -0.75 5.29 12.95
CA PRO A 79 0.06 6.33 13.60
C PRO A 79 1.57 6.01 13.71
N TYR A 80 1.97 4.77 13.42
CA TYR A 80 3.33 4.26 13.62
C TYR A 80 4.03 3.86 12.32
N VAL A 81 3.30 3.85 11.20
CA VAL A 81 3.82 3.49 9.88
C VAL A 81 3.41 4.51 8.82
N ALA A 82 4.29 4.78 7.88
CA ALA A 82 3.95 5.42 6.62
C ALA A 82 3.87 4.35 5.53
N TRP A 83 2.87 4.40 4.65
CA TRP A 83 2.73 3.43 3.58
C TRP A 83 2.04 3.99 2.33
N GLY A 84 2.33 3.38 1.18
CA GLY A 84 1.79 3.75 -0.13
C GLY A 84 2.06 2.67 -1.19
N TYR A 85 1.53 2.87 -2.40
CA TYR A 85 1.63 1.93 -3.53
C TYR A 85 2.17 2.60 -4.80
#